data_AF-A0A0G1N1Y5-F1
#
_entry.id   AF-A0A0G1N1Y5-F1
#
_cell.length_a   1.000
_cell.length_b   1.000
_cell.length_c   1.000
_cell.angle_alpha   90.00
_cell.angle_beta   90.00
_cell.angle_gamma   90.00
#
_symmetry.space_group_name_H-M   'P 1'
#
loop_
_entity.id
_entity.type
_entity.pdbx_description
1 polymer ?
#
loop_
_entity_poly.entity_id
_entity_poly.type
_entity_poly.pdbx_seq_one_letter_code
_entity_poly.pdbx_strand_id
1 'polypeptide(L)'
;SSATTTLASSGGNLIVGTSKLFVNGTSGNVGIGEVSPGAKLSVSGGMAVGSSYDTTAVTDGNLIIQGNVGIGTTGPSQKVEIGGTRSAPATSGTTQTGILRIAQSSVGESNVLDIGNFGASPWGSWLQATERSNLAMNYPLALNPNGGNVGIGTTGPGANLEIQHTAGGAIYDMLRLTNRSDSASAGEKITFYTGSGYTETNSIQSGYNGADFYLNLGATGTTGLRINNSGNPMSIPRFPMRQASGLPQALVSITIRATSASGRRDRGRSWIFLVVSTTLLQDQMFCH
;
A
#
# COMPACT_ATOMS: atom_id res chain seq x y z
N SER A 1 19.20 0.37 -66.00
CA SER A 1 20.00 -0.77 -65.53
C SER A 1 20.08 -0.69 -64.03
N SER A 2 19.75 -1.77 -63.30
CA SER A 2 20.11 -1.82 -61.88
C SER A 2 21.54 -2.32 -61.81
N ALA A 3 22.49 -1.42 -61.57
CA ALA A 3 23.88 -1.83 -61.36
C ALA A 3 23.98 -2.41 -59.95
N THR A 4 23.98 -3.73 -59.83
CA THR A 4 24.30 -4.41 -58.57
C THR A 4 25.81 -4.34 -58.36
N THR A 5 26.26 -3.53 -57.41
CA THR A 5 27.66 -3.58 -56.93
C THR A 5 27.76 -4.69 -55.89
N THR A 6 28.31 -5.84 -56.27
CA THR A 6 28.63 -6.91 -55.33
C THR A 6 29.95 -6.60 -54.64
N LEU A 7 29.90 -6.23 -53.36
CA LEU A 7 31.07 -6.15 -52.49
C LEU A 7 31.38 -7.55 -51.95
N ALA A 8 32.14 -8.34 -52.71
CA ALA A 8 32.57 -9.67 -52.28
C ALA A 8 33.87 -9.56 -51.46
N SER A 9 33.79 -9.80 -50.16
CA SER A 9 34.97 -10.16 -49.36
C SER A 9 35.06 -11.69 -49.35
N SER A 10 35.84 -12.28 -50.26
CA SER A 10 36.00 -13.74 -50.34
C SER A 10 36.69 -14.27 -49.07
N GLY A 11 35.89 -14.69 -48.08
CA GLY A 11 36.38 -15.19 -46.78
C GLY A 11 36.93 -14.11 -45.84
N GLY A 12 36.67 -12.83 -46.10
CA GLY A 12 37.22 -11.70 -45.35
C GLY A 12 36.15 -10.78 -44.76
N ASN A 13 36.59 -9.87 -43.89
CA ASN A 13 35.71 -8.85 -43.30
C ASN A 13 35.42 -7.74 -44.33
N LEU A 14 34.22 -7.16 -44.28
CA LEU A 14 33.94 -5.87 -44.90
C LEU A 14 34.33 -4.78 -43.90
N ILE A 15 35.23 -3.86 -44.28
CA ILE A 15 35.73 -2.79 -43.39
C ILE A 15 35.59 -1.44 -44.11
N VAL A 16 34.90 -0.50 -43.48
CA VAL A 16 34.73 0.88 -43.97
C VAL A 16 35.32 1.85 -42.97
N GLY A 17 36.23 2.73 -43.44
CA GLY A 17 36.78 3.82 -42.64
C GLY A 17 37.43 3.33 -41.34
N THR A 18 38.23 2.26 -41.44
CA THR A 18 38.93 1.52 -40.36
C THR A 18 38.06 0.88 -39.28
N SER A 19 37.01 1.56 -38.81
CA SER A 19 36.08 1.07 -37.77
C SER A 19 34.65 1.57 -37.90
N LYS A 20 34.32 2.42 -38.89
CA LYS A 20 32.99 3.04 -39.00
C LYS A 20 31.89 2.01 -39.24
N LEU A 21 32.10 1.11 -40.21
CA LEU A 21 31.26 -0.05 -40.44
C LEU A 21 32.15 -1.27 -40.64
N PHE A 22 31.87 -2.33 -39.89
CA PHE A 22 32.58 -3.59 -39.94
C PHE A 22 31.57 -4.73 -40.09
N VAL A 23 31.81 -5.67 -40.99
CA VAL A 23 31.05 -6.93 -41.05
C VAL A 23 32.05 -8.07 -40.96
N ASN A 24 31.91 -8.90 -39.94
CA ASN A 24 32.76 -10.07 -39.74
C ASN A 24 32.39 -11.16 -40.75
N GLY A 25 33.31 -11.52 -41.64
CA GLY A 25 33.06 -12.52 -42.68
C GLY A 25 32.83 -13.94 -42.14
N THR A 26 33.32 -14.23 -40.93
CA THR A 26 33.21 -15.55 -40.30
C THR A 26 31.97 -15.67 -39.41
N SER A 27 31.69 -14.68 -38.56
CA SER A 27 30.55 -14.72 -37.62
C SER A 27 29.27 -14.09 -38.16
N GLY A 28 29.36 -13.28 -39.23
CA GLY A 28 28.26 -12.48 -39.76
C GLY A 28 27.82 -11.33 -38.85
N ASN A 29 28.61 -11.00 -37.82
CA ASN A 29 28.31 -9.90 -36.91
C ASN A 29 28.63 -8.55 -37.56
N VAL A 30 27.81 -7.54 -37.30
CA VAL A 30 27.98 -6.17 -37.77
C VAL A 30 28.43 -5.27 -36.62
N GLY A 31 29.51 -4.51 -36.83
CA GLY A 31 29.99 -3.46 -35.94
C GLY A 31 29.77 -2.08 -36.55
N ILE A 32 29.24 -1.15 -35.76
CA ILE A 32 29.21 0.29 -36.07
C ILE A 32 30.11 0.99 -35.06
N GLY A 33 31.21 1.59 -35.52
CA GLY A 33 32.26 2.11 -34.63
C GLY A 33 33.08 1.01 -33.93
N GLU A 34 32.92 -0.26 -34.30
CA GLU A 34 33.48 -1.44 -33.62
C GLU A 34 34.04 -2.43 -34.64
N VAL A 35 35.24 -2.98 -34.41
CA VAL A 35 35.92 -3.94 -35.31
C VAL A 35 35.92 -5.38 -34.78
N SER A 36 35.50 -5.58 -33.54
CA SER A 36 35.37 -6.89 -32.89
C SER A 36 33.98 -7.04 -32.27
N PRO A 37 32.89 -7.02 -33.07
CA PRO A 37 31.52 -7.07 -32.55
C PRO A 37 31.24 -8.37 -31.79
N GLY A 38 30.97 -8.25 -30.49
CA GLY A 38 30.67 -9.38 -29.60
C GLY A 38 29.25 -9.96 -29.72
N ALA A 39 28.34 -9.24 -30.39
CA ALA A 39 26.98 -9.67 -30.70
C ALA A 39 26.68 -9.48 -32.19
N LYS A 40 25.52 -9.96 -32.66
CA LYS A 40 25.13 -9.86 -34.07
C LYS A 40 25.12 -8.43 -34.59
N LEU A 41 24.75 -7.48 -33.73
CA LEU A 41 24.93 -6.05 -33.94
C LEU A 41 25.65 -5.49 -32.70
N SER A 42 26.78 -4.84 -32.91
CA SER A 42 27.50 -4.09 -31.89
C SER A 42 27.63 -2.65 -32.35
N VAL A 43 27.25 -1.71 -31.50
CA VAL A 43 27.37 -0.27 -31.77
C VAL A 43 28.22 0.32 -30.67
N SER A 44 29.42 0.78 -31.01
CA SER A 44 30.29 1.55 -30.12
C SER A 44 30.09 3.04 -30.43
N GLY A 45 29.02 3.60 -29.86
CA GLY A 45 28.56 4.96 -30.10
C GLY A 45 27.12 5.17 -29.63
N GLY A 46 26.49 6.29 -30.01
CA GLY A 46 25.06 6.53 -29.81
C GLY A 46 24.18 5.89 -30.89
N MET A 47 23.01 5.38 -30.52
CA MET A 47 22.06 4.75 -31.46
C MET A 47 20.73 5.51 -31.52
N ALA A 48 20.34 5.94 -32.73
CA ALA A 48 19.02 6.47 -33.03
C ALA A 48 18.24 5.48 -33.91
N VAL A 49 17.02 5.13 -33.50
CA VAL A 49 16.11 4.28 -34.27
C VAL A 49 14.85 5.07 -34.59
N GLY A 50 14.56 5.26 -35.88
CA GLY A 50 13.33 5.91 -36.36
C GLY A 50 13.56 7.10 -37.29
N SER A 51 12.63 7.32 -38.20
CA SER A 51 12.71 8.27 -39.33
C SER A 51 12.85 9.75 -38.97
N SER A 52 12.56 10.14 -37.74
CA SER A 52 12.75 11.53 -37.29
C SER A 52 13.83 11.68 -36.23
N TYR A 53 14.37 10.57 -35.72
CA TYR A 53 15.47 10.59 -34.74
C TYR A 53 16.84 10.39 -35.42
N ASP A 54 16.87 9.89 -36.65
CA ASP A 54 18.07 9.61 -37.44
C ASP A 54 18.97 10.83 -37.75
N THR A 55 18.43 12.05 -37.67
CA THR A 55 19.19 13.31 -37.83
C THR A 55 19.65 13.93 -36.51
N THR A 56 19.20 13.40 -35.37
CA THR A 56 19.59 13.88 -34.05
C THR A 56 20.83 13.13 -33.59
N ALA A 57 21.93 13.84 -33.33
CA ALA A 57 23.12 13.23 -32.76
C ALA A 57 22.80 12.65 -31.37
N VAL A 58 23.15 11.39 -31.16
CA VAL A 58 22.97 10.68 -29.90
C VAL A 58 24.33 10.55 -29.24
N THR A 59 24.46 10.99 -27.98
CA THR A 59 25.69 10.81 -27.21
C THR A 59 26.03 9.33 -27.07
N ASP A 60 27.32 9.00 -27.11
CA ASP A 60 27.81 7.63 -26.95
C ASP A 60 27.27 6.97 -25.69
N GLY A 61 26.86 5.69 -25.83
CA GLY A 61 26.26 4.91 -24.74
C GLY A 61 24.75 5.11 -24.58
N ASN A 62 24.13 6.05 -25.30
CA ASN A 62 22.68 6.25 -25.28
C ASN A 62 21.98 5.62 -26.48
N LEU A 63 20.72 5.25 -26.26
CA LEU A 63 19.79 4.75 -27.27
C LEU A 63 18.51 5.58 -27.22
N ILE A 64 18.13 6.17 -28.35
CA ILE A 64 16.81 6.76 -28.55
C ILE A 64 16.02 5.98 -29.60
N ILE A 65 14.75 5.73 -29.31
CA ILE A 65 13.86 4.99 -30.20
C ILE A 65 12.60 5.83 -30.44
N GLN A 66 12.32 6.14 -31.70
CA GLN A 66 11.05 6.68 -32.15
C GLN A 66 10.07 5.53 -32.31
N GLY A 67 8.96 5.55 -31.56
CA GLY A 67 7.94 4.50 -31.60
C GLY A 67 7.69 3.90 -30.23
N ASN A 68 7.39 2.59 -30.20
CA ASN A 68 7.12 1.81 -29.00
C ASN A 68 8.19 0.72 -28.85
N VAL A 69 8.65 0.47 -27.62
CA VAL A 69 9.63 -0.58 -27.29
C VAL A 69 8.91 -1.73 -26.60
N GLY A 70 8.95 -2.91 -27.21
CA GLY A 70 8.45 -4.16 -26.61
C GLY A 70 9.59 -4.96 -25.98
N ILE A 71 9.44 -5.36 -24.72
CA ILE A 71 10.32 -6.32 -24.06
C ILE A 71 9.46 -7.52 -23.68
N GLY A 72 9.72 -8.69 -24.26
CA GLY A 72 8.87 -9.87 -24.05
C GLY A 72 7.49 -9.78 -24.73
N THR A 73 7.27 -8.79 -25.60
CA THR A 73 6.06 -8.62 -26.43
C THR A 73 6.44 -8.13 -27.83
N THR A 74 5.69 -8.55 -28.85
CA THR A 74 5.89 -8.14 -30.25
C THR A 74 4.90 -7.07 -30.71
N GLY A 75 3.88 -6.76 -29.90
CA GLY A 75 2.84 -5.79 -30.22
C GLY A 75 2.67 -4.74 -29.11
N PRO A 76 3.69 -3.93 -28.79
CA PRO A 76 3.59 -2.94 -27.73
C PRO A 76 2.56 -1.86 -28.08
N SER A 77 1.55 -1.71 -27.22
CA SER A 77 0.48 -0.71 -27.30
C SER A 77 0.83 0.61 -26.60
N GLN A 78 1.86 0.59 -25.74
CA GLN A 78 2.41 1.74 -25.03
C GLN A 78 3.85 2.02 -25.46
N LYS A 79 4.37 3.20 -25.12
CA LYS A 79 5.75 3.61 -25.48
C LYS A 79 6.81 2.63 -25.01
N VAL A 80 6.61 2.06 -23.83
CA VAL A 80 7.34 0.89 -23.37
C VAL A 80 6.30 -0.09 -22.86
N GLU A 81 6.31 -1.30 -23.40
CA GLU A 81 5.49 -2.40 -22.90
C GLU A 81 6.39 -3.59 -22.59
N ILE A 82 6.34 -4.03 -21.33
CA ILE A 82 7.09 -5.18 -20.85
C ILE A 82 6.09 -6.29 -20.60
N GLY A 83 6.13 -7.32 -21.45
CA GLY A 83 5.36 -8.54 -21.29
C GLY A 83 6.10 -9.51 -20.37
N GLY A 84 5.36 -10.20 -19.50
CA GLY A 84 5.93 -11.18 -18.59
C GLY A 84 4.89 -12.09 -17.96
N THR A 85 5.35 -12.98 -17.09
CA THR A 85 4.50 -13.93 -16.37
C THR A 85 3.60 -13.22 -15.36
N ARG A 86 2.34 -13.66 -15.26
CA ARG A 86 1.39 -13.18 -14.25
C ARG A 86 1.31 -14.19 -13.10
N SER A 87 1.86 -13.85 -11.95
CA SER A 87 1.79 -14.69 -10.75
C SER A 87 1.93 -13.84 -9.49
N ALA A 88 1.62 -14.43 -8.34
CA ALA A 88 1.95 -13.83 -7.04
C ALA A 88 3.47 -13.78 -6.83
N PRO A 89 3.99 -12.84 -6.02
CA PRO A 89 5.40 -12.83 -5.66
C PRO A 89 5.84 -14.18 -5.09
N ALA A 90 6.96 -14.71 -5.57
CA ALA A 90 7.63 -15.84 -4.97
C ALA A 90 8.05 -15.48 -3.53
N THR A 91 7.84 -16.41 -2.61
CA THR A 91 8.12 -16.27 -1.17
C THR A 91 9.40 -16.97 -0.72
N SER A 92 10.14 -17.58 -1.65
CA SER A 92 11.39 -18.29 -1.40
C SER A 92 12.20 -18.44 -2.70
N GLY A 93 13.45 -18.91 -2.59
CA GLY A 93 14.34 -19.12 -3.73
C GLY A 93 14.94 -17.82 -4.27
N THR A 94 15.35 -17.83 -5.54
CA THR A 94 16.09 -16.73 -6.21
C THR A 94 15.43 -16.21 -7.48
N THR A 95 14.42 -16.92 -8.00
CA THR A 95 13.72 -16.58 -9.24
C THR A 95 12.36 -15.98 -8.93
N GLN A 96 12.21 -14.68 -9.18
CA GLN A 96 10.94 -13.97 -8.97
C GLN A 96 10.01 -14.14 -10.19
N THR A 97 8.71 -14.02 -9.96
CA THR A 97 7.64 -14.12 -10.95
C THR A 97 7.17 -12.77 -11.51
N GLY A 98 7.90 -11.69 -11.21
CA GLY A 98 7.59 -10.33 -11.63
C GLY A 98 7.93 -10.05 -13.10
N ILE A 99 7.46 -8.91 -13.59
CA ILE A 99 7.64 -8.43 -14.96
C ILE A 99 8.83 -7.46 -15.05
N LEU A 100 8.97 -6.56 -14.06
CA LEU A 100 10.04 -5.56 -14.00
C LEU A 100 10.75 -5.63 -12.65
N ARG A 101 12.08 -5.53 -12.68
CA ARG A 101 12.94 -5.48 -11.50
C ARG A 101 13.78 -4.22 -11.50
N ILE A 102 13.80 -3.53 -10.36
CA ILE A 102 14.78 -2.49 -10.05
C ILE A 102 15.76 -3.07 -9.03
N ALA A 103 17.05 -2.97 -9.29
CA ALA A 103 18.09 -3.52 -8.44
C ALA A 103 19.37 -2.71 -8.53
N GLN A 104 20.13 -2.65 -7.44
CA GLN A 104 21.41 -1.94 -7.38
C GLN A 104 22.55 -2.72 -8.04
N SER A 105 22.58 -4.05 -7.91
CA SER A 105 23.54 -4.94 -8.57
C SER A 105 22.81 -5.89 -9.51
N SER A 106 23.51 -6.66 -10.36
CA SER A 106 22.98 -7.81 -11.12
C SER A 106 23.35 -9.18 -10.52
N VAL A 107 24.23 -9.20 -9.50
CA VAL A 107 24.70 -10.40 -8.80
C VAL A 107 24.81 -10.18 -7.28
N GLY A 108 24.76 -11.27 -6.51
CA GLY A 108 24.95 -11.25 -5.06
C GLY A 108 23.74 -10.80 -4.23
N GLU A 109 24.00 -10.52 -2.95
CA GLU A 109 23.05 -9.91 -2.01
C GLU A 109 22.74 -8.47 -2.45
N SER A 110 21.50 -8.22 -2.83
CA SER A 110 21.01 -6.94 -3.29
C SER A 110 19.52 -6.84 -3.00
N ASN A 111 19.15 -5.73 -2.35
CA ASN A 111 17.76 -5.28 -2.30
C ASN A 111 17.25 -5.11 -3.73
N VAL A 112 16.07 -5.66 -3.99
CA VAL A 112 15.36 -5.48 -5.26
C VAL A 112 13.94 -5.02 -5.00
N LEU A 113 13.41 -4.25 -5.95
CA LEU A 113 11.98 -3.99 -6.06
C LEU A 113 11.48 -4.68 -7.33
N ASP A 114 10.64 -5.68 -7.13
CA ASP A 114 9.98 -6.40 -8.21
C ASP A 114 8.53 -5.90 -8.37
N ILE A 115 8.07 -5.81 -9.61
CA ILE A 115 6.73 -5.37 -9.98
C ILE A 115 6.09 -6.43 -10.87
N GLY A 116 4.85 -6.80 -10.60
CA GLY A 116 4.12 -7.79 -11.40
C GLY A 116 2.62 -7.71 -11.27
N ASN A 117 1.93 -8.64 -11.92
CA ASN A 117 0.47 -8.79 -11.85
C ASN A 117 0.09 -10.18 -11.36
N PHE A 118 -1.00 -10.27 -10.60
CA PHE A 118 -1.56 -11.56 -10.24
C PHE A 118 -2.13 -12.28 -11.48
N GLY A 119 -1.93 -13.60 -11.54
CA GLY A 119 -2.45 -14.49 -12.57
C GLY A 119 -3.87 -14.99 -12.31
N ALA A 120 -4.54 -14.51 -11.27
CA ALA A 120 -5.90 -14.87 -10.91
C ALA A 120 -6.65 -13.67 -10.28
N SER A 121 -7.98 -13.78 -10.20
CA SER A 121 -8.84 -12.82 -9.49
C SER A 121 -8.31 -12.58 -8.06
N PRO A 122 -8.21 -11.33 -7.58
CA PRO A 122 -8.81 -10.10 -8.14
C PRO A 122 -7.96 -9.34 -9.18
N TRP A 123 -6.96 -9.99 -9.79
CA TRP A 123 -6.16 -9.45 -10.90
C TRP A 123 -5.39 -8.15 -10.60
N GLY A 124 -5.06 -7.94 -9.32
CA GLY A 124 -4.27 -6.79 -8.90
C GLY A 124 -2.84 -6.79 -9.45
N SER A 125 -2.17 -5.66 -9.30
CA SER A 125 -0.72 -5.55 -9.46
C SER A 125 -0.05 -5.53 -8.10
N TRP A 126 1.21 -5.91 -8.04
CA TRP A 126 2.00 -5.92 -6.80
C TRP A 126 3.35 -5.26 -7.00
N LEU A 127 3.86 -4.70 -5.91
CA LEU A 127 5.21 -4.20 -5.75
C LEU A 127 5.80 -4.90 -4.53
N GLN A 128 6.95 -5.55 -4.68
CA GLN A 128 7.56 -6.34 -3.63
C GLN A 128 9.04 -5.99 -3.47
N ALA A 129 9.42 -5.58 -2.26
CA ALA A 129 10.81 -5.38 -1.88
C ALA A 129 11.35 -6.65 -1.21
N THR A 130 12.40 -7.24 -1.78
CA THR A 130 13.01 -8.50 -1.32
C THR A 130 14.52 -8.48 -1.48
N GLU A 131 15.18 -9.45 -0.86
CA GLU A 131 16.55 -9.82 -1.18
C GLU A 131 16.59 -10.70 -2.43
N ARG A 132 17.41 -10.34 -3.43
CA ARG A 132 17.53 -11.11 -4.67
C ARG A 132 17.91 -12.57 -4.43
N SER A 133 18.90 -12.80 -3.57
CA SER A 133 19.46 -14.14 -3.35
C SER A 133 18.58 -15.00 -2.43
N ASN A 134 17.57 -14.41 -1.80
CA ASN A 134 16.64 -15.11 -0.92
C ASN A 134 15.31 -14.36 -0.83
N LEU A 135 14.34 -14.75 -1.66
CA LEU A 135 13.03 -14.10 -1.72
C LEU A 135 12.15 -14.33 -0.47
N ALA A 136 12.62 -15.11 0.50
CA ALA A 136 12.00 -15.20 1.83
C ALA A 136 12.37 -14.01 2.74
N MET A 137 13.40 -13.24 2.38
CA MET A 137 13.77 -12.02 3.09
C MET A 137 13.11 -10.81 2.42
N ASN A 138 12.20 -10.16 3.14
CA ASN A 138 11.48 -8.98 2.67
C ASN A 138 12.03 -7.70 3.29
N TYR A 139 11.99 -6.61 2.53
CA TYR A 139 12.41 -5.28 3.00
C TYR A 139 11.24 -4.30 3.04
N PRO A 140 11.36 -3.19 3.80
CA PRO A 140 10.36 -2.13 3.77
C PRO A 140 10.22 -1.51 2.37
N LEU A 141 8.97 -1.31 1.93
CA LEU A 141 8.66 -0.44 0.79
C LEU A 141 8.39 0.97 1.32
N ALA A 142 9.30 1.90 1.04
CA ALA A 142 9.08 3.30 1.33
C ALA A 142 8.40 4.00 0.15
N LEU A 143 7.25 4.63 0.40
CA LEU A 143 6.56 5.45 -0.58
C LEU A 143 6.81 6.92 -0.25
N ASN A 144 7.46 7.61 -1.18
CA ASN A 144 7.79 9.03 -1.09
C ASN A 144 8.59 9.44 0.18
N PRO A 145 9.75 8.78 0.46
CA PRO A 145 10.45 8.91 1.74
C PRO A 145 11.04 10.29 2.04
N ASN A 146 11.32 11.11 1.01
CA ASN A 146 11.87 12.46 1.17
C ASN A 146 10.79 13.53 1.38
N GLY A 147 9.52 13.12 1.54
CA GLY A 147 8.39 14.02 1.76
C GLY A 147 7.47 14.18 0.54
N GLY A 148 6.30 14.78 0.78
CA GLY A 148 5.16 14.83 -0.14
C GLY A 148 4.10 13.77 0.18
N ASN A 149 2.93 13.90 -0.42
CA ASN A 149 1.73 13.17 0.00
C ASN A 149 1.41 11.97 -0.91
N VAL A 150 0.91 10.88 -0.32
CA VAL A 150 0.38 9.72 -1.04
C VAL A 150 -1.14 9.83 -1.11
N GLY A 151 -1.68 10.02 -2.31
CA GLY A 151 -3.12 10.05 -2.56
C GLY A 151 -3.63 8.71 -3.11
N ILE A 152 -4.73 8.20 -2.57
CA ILE A 152 -5.47 7.06 -3.12
C ILE A 152 -6.87 7.55 -3.48
N GLY A 153 -7.20 7.54 -4.78
CA GLY A 153 -8.47 8.06 -5.29
C GLY A 153 -8.59 9.58 -5.30
N THR A 154 -7.47 10.31 -5.10
CA THR A 154 -7.38 11.77 -5.22
C THR A 154 -6.15 12.17 -6.02
N THR A 155 -6.23 13.30 -6.74
CA THR A 155 -5.10 13.89 -7.48
C THR A 155 -4.43 15.04 -6.73
N GLY A 156 -5.01 15.50 -5.63
CA GLY A 156 -4.50 16.63 -4.84
C GLY A 156 -4.55 16.31 -3.35
N PRO A 157 -3.75 15.36 -2.87
CA PRO A 157 -3.77 14.99 -1.45
C PRO A 157 -3.30 16.16 -0.56
N GLY A 158 -4.12 16.56 0.40
CA GLY A 158 -3.89 17.64 1.37
C GLY A 158 -3.19 17.22 2.66
N ALA A 159 -2.92 15.92 2.83
CA ALA A 159 -2.17 15.35 3.95
C ALA A 159 -1.25 14.21 3.49
N ASN A 160 -0.27 13.81 4.32
CA ASN A 160 0.74 12.78 3.97
C ASN A 160 0.15 11.49 3.41
N LEU A 161 -1.01 11.06 3.90
CA LEU A 161 -1.85 10.03 3.30
C LEU A 161 -3.27 10.55 3.23
N GLU A 162 -3.83 10.61 2.02
CA GLU A 162 -5.24 10.92 1.82
C GLU A 162 -5.90 9.87 0.94
N ILE A 163 -6.98 9.29 1.44
CA ILE A 163 -7.80 8.34 0.71
C ILE A 163 -9.14 9.04 0.45
N GLN A 164 -9.51 9.19 -0.82
CA GLN A 164 -10.79 9.74 -1.24
C GLN A 164 -11.54 8.75 -2.13
N HIS A 165 -12.85 8.77 -2.02
CA HIS A 165 -13.74 8.08 -2.93
C HIS A 165 -14.95 8.98 -3.18
N THR A 166 -15.33 9.15 -4.45
CA THR A 166 -16.44 10.01 -4.85
C THR A 166 -17.52 9.15 -5.51
N ALA A 167 -18.45 8.65 -4.70
CA ALA A 167 -19.67 8.00 -5.18
C ALA A 167 -20.84 8.37 -4.25
N GLY A 168 -21.99 8.70 -4.82
CA GLY A 168 -23.21 9.00 -4.05
C GLY A 168 -24.00 7.73 -3.70
N GLY A 169 -24.55 7.67 -2.49
CA GLY A 169 -25.62 6.74 -2.15
C GLY A 169 -25.24 5.37 -1.59
N ALA A 170 -23.95 5.06 -1.41
CA ALA A 170 -23.49 3.86 -0.71
C ALA A 170 -22.38 4.17 0.30
N ILE A 171 -22.31 3.37 1.36
CA ILE A 171 -21.21 3.39 2.33
C ILE A 171 -20.05 2.58 1.73
N TYR A 172 -18.86 3.17 1.67
CA TYR A 172 -17.65 2.52 1.17
C TYR A 172 -16.60 2.45 2.27
N ASP A 173 -15.87 1.34 2.33
CA ASP A 173 -14.71 1.22 3.20
C ASP A 173 -13.54 2.03 2.62
N MET A 174 -13.25 3.18 3.25
CA MET A 174 -12.10 4.00 2.89
C MET A 174 -10.78 3.38 3.39
N LEU A 175 -10.80 2.86 4.61
CA LEU A 175 -9.70 2.12 5.21
C LEU A 175 -10.29 0.85 5.83
N ARG A 176 -10.05 -0.29 5.18
CA ARG A 176 -10.45 -1.60 5.72
C ARG A 176 -9.26 -2.27 6.37
N LEU A 177 -9.32 -2.45 7.68
CA LEU A 177 -8.36 -3.25 8.45
C LEU A 177 -9.03 -4.58 8.79
N THR A 178 -8.38 -5.70 8.51
CA THR A 178 -8.90 -7.04 8.84
C THR A 178 -7.83 -7.92 9.42
N ASN A 179 -8.11 -8.53 10.57
CA ASN A 179 -7.37 -9.58 11.20
C ASN A 179 -8.24 -10.84 11.20
N ARG A 180 -7.96 -11.76 10.28
CA ARG A 180 -8.79 -12.95 10.04
C ARG A 180 -8.43 -14.12 10.98
N SER A 181 -7.94 -13.82 12.19
CA SER A 181 -7.59 -14.80 13.22
C SER A 181 -8.78 -15.04 14.14
N ASP A 182 -9.11 -16.31 14.39
CA ASP A 182 -10.20 -16.70 15.29
C ASP A 182 -9.76 -16.77 16.77
N SER A 183 -8.58 -16.23 17.10
CA SER A 183 -8.03 -16.28 18.47
C SER A 183 -8.71 -15.25 19.38
N ALA A 184 -8.92 -15.59 20.66
CA ALA A 184 -9.38 -14.63 21.66
C ALA A 184 -8.40 -13.44 21.75
N SER A 185 -8.92 -12.20 21.72
CA SER A 185 -8.13 -10.95 21.63
C SER A 185 -7.50 -10.67 20.25
N ALA A 186 -7.92 -11.35 19.19
CA ALA A 186 -7.67 -10.88 17.83
C ALA A 186 -8.43 -9.57 17.58
N GLY A 187 -7.73 -8.61 16.97
CA GLY A 187 -8.28 -7.30 16.63
C GLY A 187 -7.31 -6.48 15.78
N GLU A 188 -7.81 -5.36 15.28
CA GLU A 188 -7.08 -4.38 14.49
C GLU A 188 -6.93 -3.08 15.26
N LYS A 189 -5.82 -2.38 15.03
CA LYS A 189 -5.49 -1.16 15.77
C LYS A 189 -4.97 -0.07 14.85
N ILE A 190 -5.45 1.14 15.06
CA ILE A 190 -4.80 2.37 14.61
C ILE A 190 -4.12 2.98 15.84
N THR A 191 -2.79 3.04 15.79
CA THR A 191 -1.97 3.60 16.89
C THR A 191 -1.55 5.02 16.57
N PHE A 192 -1.65 5.90 17.56
CA PHE A 192 -1.18 7.28 17.50
C PHE A 192 0.01 7.45 18.43
N TYR A 193 1.13 7.86 17.87
CA TYR A 193 2.36 8.17 18.58
C TYR A 193 2.51 9.68 18.75
N THR A 194 3.01 10.12 19.90
CA THR A 194 3.47 11.49 20.12
C THR A 194 4.86 11.45 20.75
N GLY A 195 5.71 12.44 20.41
CA GLY A 195 7.10 12.49 20.86
C GLY A 195 8.06 11.62 20.06
N SER A 196 9.36 11.80 20.29
CA SER A 196 10.46 11.18 19.53
C SER A 196 10.70 9.69 19.82
N GLY A 197 10.03 9.12 20.82
CA GLY A 197 10.25 7.75 21.30
C GLY A 197 9.24 6.72 20.80
N TYR A 198 8.33 7.06 19.89
CA TYR A 198 7.23 6.19 19.44
C TYR A 198 6.54 5.46 20.61
N THR A 199 6.29 6.16 21.71
CA THR A 199 5.49 5.59 22.81
C THR A 199 4.02 5.75 22.45
N GLU A 200 3.27 4.65 22.40
CA GLU A 200 1.84 4.67 22.06
C GLU A 200 1.12 5.63 22.99
N THR A 201 0.66 6.75 22.46
CA THR A 201 0.00 7.77 23.28
C THR A 201 -1.48 7.46 23.37
N ASN A 202 -2.08 7.06 22.24
CA ASN A 202 -3.49 6.67 22.15
C ASN A 202 -3.69 5.66 21.02
N SER A 203 -4.80 4.93 21.05
CA SER A 203 -5.20 4.07 19.94
C SER A 203 -6.70 3.96 19.80
N ILE A 204 -7.12 3.63 18.58
CA ILE A 204 -8.45 3.12 18.28
C ILE A 204 -8.27 1.63 17.99
N GLN A 205 -8.79 0.79 18.88
CA GLN A 205 -8.63 -0.66 18.78
C GLN A 205 -9.99 -1.37 18.73
N SER A 206 -10.17 -2.19 17.71
CA SER A 206 -11.17 -3.24 17.65
C SER A 206 -10.68 -4.45 18.42
N GLY A 207 -11.56 -5.14 19.13
CA GLY A 207 -11.23 -6.43 19.74
C GLY A 207 -12.43 -7.35 19.87
N TYR A 208 -12.14 -8.65 19.93
CA TYR A 208 -13.13 -9.71 20.08
C TYR A 208 -12.78 -10.59 21.29
N ASN A 209 -13.72 -10.77 22.21
CA ASN A 209 -13.53 -11.59 23.44
C ASN A 209 -14.26 -12.95 23.38
N GLY A 210 -14.71 -13.38 22.20
CA GLY A 210 -15.47 -14.62 22.02
C GLY A 210 -16.99 -14.48 22.15
N ALA A 211 -17.48 -13.33 22.65
CA ALA A 211 -18.92 -13.06 22.79
C ALA A 211 -19.32 -11.67 22.24
N ASP A 212 -18.45 -10.68 22.38
CA ASP A 212 -18.70 -9.30 21.99
C ASP A 212 -17.56 -8.73 21.13
N PHE A 213 -17.95 -7.96 20.11
CA PHE A 213 -17.07 -6.98 19.47
C PHE A 213 -17.05 -5.70 20.33
N TYR A 214 -15.86 -5.16 20.59
CA TYR A 214 -15.70 -3.91 21.32
C TYR A 214 -14.76 -2.94 20.61
N LEU A 215 -15.01 -1.64 20.81
CA LEU A 215 -14.12 -0.54 20.46
C LEU A 215 -13.49 -0.01 21.75
N ASN A 216 -12.16 -0.09 21.86
CA ASN A 216 -11.38 0.55 22.91
C ASN A 216 -10.79 1.86 22.40
N LEU A 217 -11.00 2.94 23.17
CA LEU A 217 -10.34 4.22 22.98
C LEU A 217 -9.53 4.54 24.25
N GLY A 218 -8.20 4.53 24.14
CA GLY A 218 -7.31 4.81 25.28
C GLY A 218 -5.84 4.43 25.06
N ALA A 219 -5.00 4.79 26.03
CA ALA A 219 -3.60 4.36 26.12
C ALA A 219 -3.51 2.88 26.49
N THR A 220 -2.39 2.24 26.14
CA THR A 220 -2.14 0.81 26.34
C THR A 220 -2.39 0.40 27.81
N GLY A 221 -3.28 -0.57 28.03
CA GLY A 221 -3.63 -1.06 29.38
C GLY A 221 -4.69 -0.24 30.13
N THR A 222 -5.22 0.84 29.55
CA THR A 222 -6.31 1.64 30.14
C THR A 222 -7.61 1.49 29.35
N THR A 223 -8.74 1.42 30.07
CA THR A 223 -10.07 1.37 29.45
C THR A 223 -10.68 2.76 29.52
N GLY A 224 -10.25 3.69 28.65
CA GLY A 224 -10.80 5.05 28.64
C GLY A 224 -12.29 5.04 28.33
N LEU A 225 -12.66 4.52 27.15
CA LEU A 225 -14.04 4.28 26.75
C LEU A 225 -14.13 2.91 26.05
N ARG A 226 -15.02 2.05 26.53
CA ARG A 226 -15.40 0.78 25.86
C ARG A 226 -16.83 0.90 25.33
N ILE A 227 -17.00 0.69 24.04
CA ILE A 227 -18.32 0.57 23.40
C ILE A 227 -18.41 -0.87 22.90
N ASN A 228 -19.36 -1.66 23.42
CA ASN A 228 -19.58 -3.04 23.00
C ASN A 228 -20.93 -3.19 22.29
N ASN A 229 -21.09 -4.29 21.55
CA ASN A 229 -22.33 -4.58 20.81
C ASN A 229 -23.35 -5.42 21.61
N SER A 230 -23.12 -5.70 22.89
CA SER A 230 -24.04 -6.52 23.72
C SER A 230 -25.32 -5.80 24.14
N GLY A 231 -25.57 -4.58 23.65
CA GLY A 231 -26.76 -3.80 24.01
C GLY A 231 -26.79 -3.31 25.47
N ASN A 232 -25.69 -3.48 26.21
CA ASN A 232 -25.54 -2.97 27.57
C ASN A 232 -25.13 -1.49 27.55
N PRO A 233 -25.71 -0.63 28.41
CA PRO A 233 -25.38 0.78 28.43
C PRO A 233 -23.91 0.99 28.79
N MET A 234 -23.27 1.88 28.03
CA MET A 234 -21.92 2.41 28.22
C MET A 234 -21.61 2.64 29.72
N SER A 235 -20.60 1.95 30.26
CA SER A 235 -20.12 2.18 31.62
C SER A 235 -19.36 3.51 31.68
N ILE A 236 -20.06 4.62 31.95
CA ILE A 236 -19.43 5.91 32.24
C ILE A 236 -18.73 5.79 33.60
N PRO A 237 -17.44 6.15 33.74
CA PRO A 237 -16.75 6.12 35.01
C PRO A 237 -17.54 6.89 36.08
N ARG A 238 -17.76 6.26 37.24
CA ARG A 238 -18.54 6.83 38.34
C ARG A 238 -17.92 8.16 38.77
N PHE A 239 -18.68 9.25 38.69
CA PHE A 239 -18.29 10.52 39.29
C PHE A 239 -18.26 10.33 40.83
N PRO A 240 -17.12 10.53 41.51
CA PRO A 240 -17.10 10.54 42.96
C PRO A 240 -17.90 11.75 43.44
N MET A 241 -19.11 11.53 43.94
CA MET A 241 -19.84 12.56 44.67
C MET A 241 -19.14 12.73 46.02
N ARG A 242 -18.50 13.88 46.24
CA ARG A 242 -17.92 14.22 47.54
C ARG A 242 -19.08 14.40 48.52
N GLN A 243 -19.23 13.44 49.43
CA GLN A 243 -20.27 13.46 50.47
C GLN A 243 -20.07 14.72 51.33
N ALA A 244 -21.10 15.56 51.44
CA ALA A 244 -21.13 16.56 52.50
C ALA A 244 -21.21 15.81 53.83
N SER A 245 -20.25 16.06 54.73
CA SER A 245 -20.17 15.41 56.04
C SER A 245 -21.47 15.65 56.82
N GLY A 246 -22.17 14.57 57.21
CA GLY A 246 -23.26 14.62 58.19
C GLY A 246 -24.67 14.22 57.72
N LEU A 247 -24.86 13.65 56.52
CA LEU A 247 -26.16 13.13 56.08
C LEU A 247 -26.19 11.58 56.00
N PRO A 248 -27.31 10.93 56.41
CA PRO A 248 -27.46 9.46 56.35
C PRO A 248 -27.30 8.95 54.91
N GLN A 249 -26.82 7.71 54.76
CA GLN A 249 -26.49 7.10 53.46
C GLN A 249 -27.73 6.99 52.55
N ALA A 250 -28.00 8.01 51.75
CA ALA A 250 -28.91 7.87 50.62
C ALA A 250 -28.14 7.20 49.47
N LEU A 251 -28.46 5.93 49.18
CA LEU A 251 -28.06 5.27 47.94
C LEU A 251 -28.77 5.98 46.78
N VAL A 252 -28.09 6.94 46.15
CA VAL A 252 -28.58 7.58 44.94
C VAL A 252 -28.28 6.65 43.76
N SER A 253 -29.28 5.88 43.33
CA SER A 253 -29.20 5.11 42.10
C SER A 253 -29.65 5.98 40.93
N ILE A 254 -28.69 6.44 40.11
CA ILE A 254 -29.01 7.16 38.86
C ILE A 254 -29.30 6.12 37.79
N THR A 255 -30.57 5.94 37.45
CA THR A 255 -30.98 5.08 36.33
C THR A 255 -31.31 5.96 35.13
N ILE A 256 -30.47 5.94 34.10
CA ILE A 256 -30.75 6.62 32.83
C ILE A 256 -31.57 5.64 31.96
N ARG A 257 -32.87 5.91 31.76
CA ARG A 257 -33.69 5.20 30.77
C ARG A 257 -33.96 6.13 29.59
N ALA A 258 -33.52 5.74 28.40
CA ALA A 258 -34.01 6.35 27.17
C ALA A 258 -35.33 5.67 26.79
N THR A 259 -36.44 6.40 26.77
CA THR A 259 -37.73 5.91 26.26
C THR A 259 -38.10 6.68 25.00
N SER A 260 -38.52 5.98 23.95
CA SER A 260 -39.20 6.61 22.83
C SER A 260 -40.69 6.71 23.16
N ALA A 261 -41.24 7.93 23.20
CA ALA A 261 -42.67 8.12 23.34
C ALA A 261 -43.35 7.82 21.99
N SER A 262 -44.05 6.69 21.87
CA SER A 262 -44.90 6.37 20.71
C SER A 262 -46.33 6.90 20.91
N GLY A 263 -46.46 8.19 21.20
CA GLY A 263 -47.75 8.89 21.27
C GLY A 263 -48.04 9.66 19.97
N ARG A 264 -49.26 9.54 19.43
CA ARG A 264 -49.72 10.06 18.12
C ARG A 264 -49.53 11.58 17.86
N ARG A 265 -48.93 12.37 18.76
CA ARG A 265 -48.69 13.83 18.58
C ARG A 265 -47.23 14.27 18.51
N ASP A 266 -46.24 13.44 18.84
CA ASP A 266 -44.84 13.89 18.97
C ASP A 266 -43.86 13.13 18.07
N ARG A 267 -44.15 13.04 16.77
CA ARG A 267 -43.15 12.55 15.80
C ARG A 267 -42.07 13.62 15.61
N GLY A 268 -40.93 13.48 16.29
CA GLY A 268 -39.71 14.22 15.96
C GLY A 268 -38.90 14.82 17.10
N ARG A 269 -39.31 14.67 18.37
CA ARG A 269 -38.52 15.15 19.52
C ARG A 269 -38.10 13.99 20.43
N SER A 270 -36.80 13.73 20.50
CA SER A 270 -36.20 12.84 21.49
C SER A 270 -36.02 13.61 22.80
N TRP A 271 -36.72 13.20 23.85
CA TRP A 271 -36.58 13.78 25.19
C TRP A 271 -35.74 12.84 26.05
N ILE A 272 -34.67 13.36 26.65
CA ILE A 272 -33.94 12.65 27.72
C ILE A 272 -34.57 13.06 29.04
N PHE A 273 -35.32 12.14 29.66
CA PHE A 273 -35.81 12.33 31.02
C PHE A 273 -34.77 11.79 32.00
N LEU A 274 -34.20 12.70 32.79
CA LEU A 274 -33.29 12.33 33.88
C LEU A 274 -34.13 12.08 35.14
N VAL A 275 -34.46 10.82 35.41
CA VAL A 275 -35.19 10.45 36.63
C VAL A 275 -34.17 10.27 37.75
N VAL A 276 -34.06 11.27 38.62
CA VAL A 276 -33.31 11.15 39.88
C VAL A 276 -34.28 10.66 40.95
N SER A 277 -34.20 9.37 41.29
CA SER A 277 -34.97 8.81 42.40
C SER A 277 -34.07 8.73 43.63
N THR A 278 -34.46 9.41 44.71
CA THR A 278 -33.84 9.26 46.03
C THR A 278 -34.72 8.35 46.88
N THR A 279 -34.24 7.14 47.18
CA THR A 279 -34.90 6.27 48.15
C THR A 279 -34.30 6.54 49.53
N LEU A 280 -35.06 7.18 50.43
CA LEU A 280 -34.72 7.25 51.85
C LEU A 280 -35.11 5.92 52.49
N LEU A 281 -34.12 5.11 52.89
CA LEU A 281 -34.35 4.02 53.84
C LEU A 281 -34.64 4.68 55.20
N GLN A 282 -35.90 4.62 55.63
CA GLN A 282 -36.29 5.04 56.97
C GLN A 282 -35.82 3.93 57.94
N ASP A 283 -34.76 4.20 58.69
CA ASP A 283 -34.31 3.34 59.80
C ASP A 283 -35.48 3.14 60.78
N GLN A 284 -35.96 1.89 60.89
CA GLN A 284 -36.76 1.45 62.03
C GLN A 284 -35.78 1.20 63.20
N MET A 285 -35.39 2.27 63.91
CA MET A 285 -34.80 2.12 65.25
C MET A 285 -35.93 1.93 66.25
N PHE A 286 -36.18 0.68 66.65
CA PHE A 286 -36.85 0.40 67.92
C PHE A 286 -35.94 0.87 69.07
N CYS A 287 -36.45 1.77 69.92
CA CYS A 287 -35.84 2.09 71.21
C CYS A 287 -36.65 1.40 72.31
N HIS A 288 -35.97 0.80 73.28
CA HIS A 288 -36.53 0.47 74.61
C HIS A 288 -36.61 1.74 75.47
#